data_AF-A0A9P1L0Y7-F1
#
_entry.id   AF-A0A9P1L0Y7-F1
#
_cell.length_a   1.000
_cell.length_b   1.000
_cell.length_c   1.000
_cell.angle_alpha   90.00
_cell.angle_beta   90.00
_cell.angle_gamma   90.00
#
_symmetry.space_group_name_H-M   'P 1'
#
loop_
_entity.id
_entity.type
_entity.pdbx_description
1 polymer ?
#
loop_
_entity_poly.entity_id
_entity_poly.type
_entity_poly.pdbx_seq_one_letter_code
_entity_poly.pdbx_strand_id
1 'polypeptide(L)'
;MKKAKMITTREYMMKFIYQIDINKEGGEDINSQLENFLNDNFEYIKNRYEELKLQFSDEADVELNESKLDEIIDRKYLNEMVKNFELNKSTIDELISKYAKNWTINRMAKVDLAILRLAVCEILYVPNIPTKVSINEAIELAKLYCDDKSPKFINGILGSVVNEIGEK
;
A
#
# COMPACT_ATOMS: atom_id res chain seq x y z
N MET A 1 13.55 13.07 -1.95
CA MET A 1 13.79 11.87 -2.79
C MET A 1 13.36 10.55 -2.13
N LYS A 2 13.98 10.08 -1.03
CA LYS A 2 13.60 8.79 -0.38
C LYS A 2 12.13 8.70 0.03
N LYS A 3 11.54 9.80 0.50
CA LYS A 3 10.11 9.88 0.85
C LYS A 3 9.19 9.70 -0.36
N ALA A 4 9.42 10.44 -1.45
CA ALA A 4 8.66 10.31 -2.69
C ALA A 4 8.66 8.85 -3.19
N LYS A 5 9.85 8.24 -3.27
CA LYS A 5 10.04 6.84 -3.67
C LYS A 5 9.18 5.88 -2.83
N MET A 6 9.22 6.02 -1.51
CA MET A 6 8.46 5.13 -0.61
C MET A 6 6.95 5.33 -0.74
N ILE A 7 6.47 6.57 -0.87
CA ILE A 7 5.04 6.87 -1.05
C ILE A 7 4.55 6.28 -2.37
N THR A 8 5.28 6.51 -3.47
CA THR A 8 4.98 5.89 -4.78
C THR A 8 4.93 4.37 -4.65
N THR A 9 5.92 3.77 -3.99
CA THR A 9 5.98 2.30 -3.85
C THR A 9 4.77 1.74 -3.08
N ARG A 10 4.37 2.37 -1.97
CA ARG A 10 3.17 1.98 -1.21
C ARG A 10 1.89 2.12 -2.01
N GLU A 11 1.77 3.23 -2.73
CA GLU A 11 0.60 3.52 -3.54
C GLU A 11 0.40 2.45 -4.64
N TYR A 12 1.48 2.08 -5.33
CA TYR A 12 1.41 1.05 -6.36
C TYR A 12 1.31 -0.36 -5.80
N MET A 13 1.86 -0.64 -4.61
CA MET A 13 1.57 -1.88 -3.89
C MET A 13 0.08 -2.00 -3.52
N MET A 14 -0.55 -0.90 -3.05
CA MET A 14 -1.99 -0.87 -2.77
C MET A 14 -2.81 -1.13 -4.04
N LYS A 15 -2.47 -0.48 -5.15
CA LYS A 15 -3.13 -0.69 -6.45
C LYS A 15 -2.96 -2.12 -6.95
N PHE A 16 -1.80 -2.73 -6.73
CA PHE A 16 -1.56 -4.14 -7.05
C PHE A 16 -2.43 -5.08 -6.22
N ILE A 17 -2.50 -4.88 -4.89
CA ILE A 17 -3.40 -5.64 -4.00
C ILE A 17 -4.86 -5.54 -4.50
N TYR A 18 -5.30 -4.32 -4.81
CA TYR A 18 -6.64 -4.06 -5.34
C TYR A 18 -6.89 -4.82 -6.64
N GLN A 19 -5.94 -4.80 -7.58
CA GLN A 19 -6.04 -5.50 -8.86
C GLN A 19 -6.15 -7.02 -8.68
N ILE A 20 -5.34 -7.63 -7.80
CA ILE A 20 -5.40 -9.06 -7.50
C ILE A 20 -6.78 -9.46 -6.98
N ASP A 21 -7.42 -8.61 -6.16
CA ASP A 21 -8.74 -8.93 -5.62
C ASP A 21 -9.87 -8.84 -6.65
N ILE A 22 -9.67 -8.08 -7.73
CA ILE A 22 -10.63 -7.96 -8.85
C ILE A 22 -10.40 -9.05 -9.87
N ASN A 23 -9.14 -9.28 -10.24
CA ASN A 23 -8.75 -10.24 -11.25
C ASN A 23 -8.66 -11.63 -10.61
N LYS A 24 -9.78 -12.35 -10.59
CA LYS A 24 -9.84 -13.75 -10.10
C LYS A 24 -9.18 -14.76 -11.06
N GLU A 25 -8.28 -14.33 -11.92
CA GLU A 25 -7.69 -15.20 -12.95
C GLU A 25 -6.54 -16.02 -12.34
N GLY A 26 -6.78 -17.32 -12.20
CA GLY A 26 -5.75 -18.30 -11.86
C GLY A 26 -4.97 -18.66 -13.11
N GLY A 27 -3.65 -18.47 -13.07
CA GLY A 27 -2.76 -18.90 -14.16
C GLY A 27 -1.29 -18.55 -13.93
N GLU A 28 -1.03 -17.32 -13.50
CA GLU A 28 0.32 -16.82 -13.23
C GLU A 28 0.59 -16.70 -11.71
N ASP A 29 1.84 -16.89 -11.29
CA ASP A 29 2.25 -16.65 -9.92
C ASP A 29 2.27 -15.14 -9.59
N ILE A 30 2.17 -14.80 -8.31
CA ILE A 30 2.02 -13.39 -7.88
C ILE A 30 3.20 -12.50 -8.30
N ASN A 31 4.41 -13.05 -8.48
CA ASN A 31 5.57 -12.24 -8.88
C ASN A 31 5.48 -11.89 -10.36
N SER A 32 5.07 -12.84 -11.21
CA SER A 32 4.80 -12.58 -12.62
C SER A 32 3.70 -11.53 -12.78
N GLN A 33 2.63 -11.64 -11.98
CA GLN A 33 1.57 -10.64 -11.93
C GLN A 33 2.09 -9.25 -11.51
N LEU A 34 3.01 -9.19 -10.54
CA LEU A 34 3.63 -7.93 -10.11
C LEU A 34 4.46 -7.30 -11.24
N GLU A 35 5.32 -8.07 -11.91
CA GLU A 35 6.13 -7.52 -13.00
C GLU A 35 5.27 -7.02 -14.16
N ASN A 36 4.24 -7.78 -14.55
CA ASN A 36 3.27 -7.35 -15.55
C ASN A 36 2.59 -6.05 -15.13
N PHE A 37 2.09 -5.98 -13.88
CA PHE A 37 1.48 -4.78 -13.32
C PHE A 37 2.43 -3.56 -13.36
N LEU A 38 3.68 -3.72 -12.95
CA LEU A 38 4.65 -2.62 -12.93
C LEU A 38 4.99 -2.13 -14.34
N ASN A 39 5.14 -3.04 -15.30
CA ASN A 39 5.40 -2.69 -16.69
C ASN A 39 4.23 -1.96 -17.33
N ASP A 40 3.01 -2.47 -17.15
CA ASP A 40 1.78 -1.87 -17.67
C ASP A 40 1.52 -0.47 -17.09
N ASN A 41 1.99 -0.23 -15.85
CA ASN A 41 1.79 1.03 -15.14
C ASN A 41 3.03 1.93 -15.09
N PHE A 42 4.12 1.58 -15.79
CA PHE A 42 5.42 2.24 -15.63
C PHE A 42 5.35 3.77 -15.78
N GLU A 43 4.68 4.26 -16.82
CA GLU A 43 4.57 5.70 -17.08
C GLU A 43 3.80 6.42 -15.96
N TYR A 44 2.75 5.80 -15.41
CA TYR A 44 2.01 6.37 -14.30
C TYR A 44 2.84 6.37 -13.00
N ILE A 45 3.60 5.31 -12.75
CA ILE A 45 4.51 5.22 -11.59
C ILE A 45 5.54 6.35 -11.66
N LYS A 46 6.12 6.56 -12.84
CA LYS A 46 7.09 7.62 -13.10
C LYS A 46 6.48 8.99 -12.84
N ASN A 47 5.35 9.30 -13.47
CA ASN A 47 4.67 10.58 -13.29
C ASN A 47 4.32 10.86 -11.83
N ARG A 48 3.83 9.84 -11.09
CA ARG A 48 3.52 9.97 -9.67
C ARG A 48 4.76 10.23 -8.81
N TYR A 49 5.86 9.54 -9.10
CA TYR A 49 7.13 9.77 -8.41
C TYR A 49 7.66 11.19 -8.67
N GLU A 50 7.60 11.67 -9.91
CA GLU A 50 8.05 13.00 -10.28
C GLU A 50 7.20 14.09 -9.61
N GLU A 51 5.87 13.94 -9.58
CA GLU A 51 4.96 14.82 -8.85
C GLU A 51 5.32 14.91 -7.36
N LEU A 52 5.50 13.76 -6.69
CA LEU A 52 5.88 13.72 -5.28
C LEU A 52 7.30 14.25 -5.05
N LYS A 53 8.22 14.03 -5.99
CA LYS A 53 9.57 14.57 -5.93
C LYS A 53 9.55 16.10 -5.95
N LEU A 54 8.72 16.70 -6.81
CA LEU A 54 8.48 18.14 -6.85
C LEU A 54 7.84 18.64 -5.54
N GLN A 55 6.81 17.95 -5.05
CA GLN A 55 6.12 18.34 -3.81
C GLN A 55 7.05 18.35 -2.58
N PHE A 56 8.04 17.45 -2.54
CA PHE A 56 9.02 17.37 -1.45
C PHE A 56 10.36 18.04 -1.78
N SER A 57 10.48 18.73 -2.91
CA SER A 57 11.65 19.53 -3.27
C SER A 57 11.43 20.97 -2.78
N ASP A 58 12.45 21.54 -2.13
CA ASP A 58 12.49 22.99 -1.84
C ASP A 58 12.99 23.80 -3.06
N GLU A 59 13.48 23.13 -4.10
CA GLU A 59 14.04 23.74 -5.31
C GLU A 59 13.02 23.73 -6.46
N ALA A 60 12.87 24.89 -7.12
CA ALA A 60 11.92 25.12 -8.21
C ALA A 60 12.28 24.39 -9.52
N ASP A 61 13.54 23.98 -9.67
CA ASP A 61 14.07 23.33 -10.88
C ASP A 61 14.50 21.90 -10.55
N VAL A 62 13.58 20.95 -10.70
CA VAL A 62 13.91 19.52 -10.67
C VAL A 62 14.06 19.03 -12.11
N GLU A 63 15.28 18.67 -12.52
CA GLU A 63 15.48 17.99 -13.80
C GLU A 63 14.70 16.66 -13.82
N LEU A 64 13.79 16.56 -14.79
CA LEU A 64 13.05 15.34 -15.13
C LEU A 64 13.88 14.56 -16.16
N ASN A 65 14.67 13.60 -15.68
CA ASN A 65 15.46 12.70 -16.53
C ASN A 65 14.70 11.39 -16.77
N GLU A 66 15.06 10.66 -17.83
CA GLU A 66 14.61 9.27 -18.00
C GLU A 66 14.97 8.46 -16.75
N SER A 67 13.97 8.15 -15.94
CA SER A 67 14.14 7.44 -14.68
C SER A 67 13.81 5.97 -14.90
N LYS A 68 14.67 5.07 -14.41
CA LYS A 68 14.40 3.62 -14.43
C LYS A 68 13.44 3.23 -13.31
N LEU A 69 12.73 2.11 -13.46
CA LEU A 69 11.78 1.63 -12.47
C LEU A 69 12.40 1.51 -11.06
N ASP A 70 13.62 0.96 -10.97
CA ASP A 70 14.33 0.80 -9.69
C ASP A 70 14.75 2.12 -9.04
N GLU A 71 14.73 3.23 -9.78
CA GLU A 71 15.03 4.56 -9.26
C GLU A 71 13.79 5.19 -8.61
N ILE A 72 12.60 4.87 -9.14
CA ILE A 72 11.32 5.48 -8.75
C ILE A 72 10.50 4.63 -7.75
N ILE A 73 10.80 3.33 -7.63
CA ILE A 73 10.21 2.43 -6.62
C ILE A 73 11.26 1.68 -5.80
N ASP A 74 10.94 1.39 -4.54
CA ASP A 74 11.75 0.53 -3.68
C ASP A 74 11.43 -0.94 -3.95
N ARG A 75 12.12 -1.52 -4.92
CA ARG A 75 11.93 -2.92 -5.35
C ARG A 75 12.16 -3.93 -4.22
N LYS A 76 13.07 -3.64 -3.28
CA LYS A 76 13.32 -4.54 -2.14
C LYS A 76 12.11 -4.59 -1.23
N TYR A 77 11.59 -3.41 -0.84
CA TYR A 77 10.38 -3.31 -0.04
C TYR A 77 9.18 -3.94 -0.76
N LEU A 78 9.01 -3.69 -2.06
CA LEU A 78 7.89 -4.21 -2.83
C LEU A 78 7.87 -5.74 -2.88
N ASN A 79 9.02 -6.37 -3.15
CA ASN A 79 9.15 -7.83 -3.14
C ASN A 79 8.89 -8.44 -1.76
N GLU A 80 9.36 -7.78 -0.69
CA GLU A 80 9.08 -8.18 0.68
C GLU A 80 7.57 -8.11 0.99
N MET A 81 6.91 -7.03 0.58
CA MET A 81 5.46 -6.86 0.77
C MET A 81 4.63 -7.88 0.00
N VAL A 82 4.95 -8.16 -1.27
CA VAL A 82 4.22 -9.15 -2.07
C VAL A 82 4.34 -10.53 -1.47
N LYS A 83 5.55 -10.95 -1.09
CA LYS A 83 5.79 -12.23 -0.42
C LYS A 83 5.02 -12.34 0.89
N ASN A 84 5.11 -11.32 1.75
CA ASN A 84 4.43 -11.34 3.05
C ASN A 84 2.91 -11.32 2.89
N PHE A 85 2.39 -10.56 1.92
CA PHE A 85 0.96 -10.51 1.63
C PHE A 85 0.44 -11.87 1.14
N GLU A 86 1.12 -12.50 0.17
CA GLU A 86 0.73 -13.81 -0.36
C GLU A 86 0.66 -14.88 0.74
N LEU A 87 1.71 -14.96 1.57
CA LEU A 87 1.83 -15.97 2.63
C LEU A 87 0.84 -15.76 3.78
N ASN A 88 0.44 -14.51 4.07
CA ASN A 88 -0.29 -14.17 5.28
C ASN A 88 -1.67 -13.55 5.02
N LYS A 89 -2.18 -13.58 3.78
CA LYS A 89 -3.46 -12.93 3.42
C LYS A 89 -4.62 -13.32 4.34
N SER A 90 -4.76 -14.60 4.69
CA SER A 90 -5.83 -15.07 5.60
C SER A 90 -5.74 -14.41 6.98
N THR A 91 -4.55 -14.42 7.58
CA THR A 91 -4.29 -13.81 8.89
C THR A 91 -4.58 -12.30 8.87
N ILE A 92 -4.15 -11.61 7.81
CA ILE A 92 -4.42 -10.18 7.60
C ILE A 92 -5.94 -9.94 7.54
N ASP A 93 -6.65 -10.73 6.75
CA ASP A 93 -8.11 -10.61 6.57
C ASP A 93 -8.88 -10.91 7.86
N GLU A 94 -8.43 -11.90 8.64
CA GLU A 94 -9.02 -12.25 9.94
C GLU A 94 -8.87 -11.12 10.95
N LEU A 95 -7.69 -10.50 11.04
CA LEU A 95 -7.45 -9.35 11.91
C LEU A 95 -8.30 -8.15 11.52
N ILE A 96 -8.38 -7.83 10.22
CA ILE A 96 -9.24 -6.74 9.73
C ILE A 96 -10.71 -7.04 10.07
N SER A 97 -11.18 -8.25 9.79
CA SER A 97 -12.57 -8.67 10.01
C SER A 97 -12.98 -8.62 11.48
N LYS A 98 -12.07 -8.96 12.40
CA LYS A 98 -12.31 -8.93 13.84
C LYS A 98 -12.70 -7.54 14.35
N TYR A 99 -12.12 -6.48 13.79
CA TYR A 99 -12.38 -5.10 14.22
C TYR A 99 -13.34 -4.33 13.32
N ALA A 100 -13.66 -4.85 12.14
CA ALA A 100 -14.68 -4.32 11.24
C ALA A 100 -16.11 -4.60 11.76
N LYS A 101 -16.44 -4.11 12.96
CA LYS A 101 -17.75 -4.32 13.61
C LYS A 101 -18.88 -3.90 12.64
N ASN A 102 -19.83 -4.81 12.41
CA ASN A 102 -20.97 -4.67 11.48
C ASN A 102 -20.68 -4.78 9.97
N TRP A 103 -19.43 -4.97 9.56
CA TRP A 103 -19.05 -5.14 8.16
C TRP A 103 -18.40 -6.51 7.96
N THR A 104 -19.00 -7.34 7.12
CA THR A 104 -18.24 -8.46 6.57
C THR A 104 -17.20 -7.86 5.62
N ILE A 105 -15.97 -8.40 5.63
CA ILE A 105 -14.87 -7.93 4.76
C ILE A 105 -15.30 -7.83 3.29
N ASN A 106 -16.23 -8.68 2.86
CA ASN A 106 -16.82 -8.72 1.53
C ASN A 106 -17.71 -7.51 1.17
N ARG A 107 -18.20 -6.76 2.15
CA ARG A 107 -19.02 -5.55 1.95
C ARG A 107 -18.21 -4.27 1.97
N MET A 108 -16.95 -4.32 2.40
CA MET A 108 -16.06 -3.17 2.44
C MET A 108 -15.75 -2.69 1.02
N ALA A 109 -15.59 -1.37 0.84
CA ALA A 109 -15.08 -0.84 -0.41
C ALA A 109 -13.72 -1.49 -0.72
N LYS A 110 -13.52 -1.94 -1.96
CA LYS A 110 -12.33 -2.70 -2.34
C LYS A 110 -11.03 -1.92 -2.13
N VAL A 111 -11.08 -0.60 -2.31
CA VAL A 111 -9.95 0.31 -2.08
C VAL A 111 -9.63 0.42 -0.57
N ASP A 112 -10.64 0.62 0.29
CA ASP A 112 -10.44 0.62 1.74
C ASP A 112 -9.78 -0.68 2.23
N LEU A 113 -10.26 -1.81 1.70
CA LEU A 113 -9.74 -3.13 2.04
C LEU A 113 -8.29 -3.31 1.57
N ALA A 114 -7.93 -2.85 0.37
CA ALA A 114 -6.57 -2.90 -0.13
C ALA A 114 -5.62 -2.06 0.74
N ILE A 115 -6.05 -0.87 1.17
CA ILE A 115 -5.28 -0.01 2.09
C ILE A 115 -5.08 -0.68 3.45
N LEU A 116 -6.15 -1.26 4.03
CA LEU A 116 -6.06 -1.97 5.30
C LEU A 116 -5.12 -3.19 5.20
N ARG A 117 -5.22 -3.97 4.12
CA ARG A 117 -4.35 -5.12 3.88
C ARG A 117 -2.90 -4.71 3.76
N LEU A 118 -2.60 -3.66 3.00
CA LEU A 118 -1.25 -3.09 2.89
C LEU A 118 -0.72 -2.71 4.28
N ALA A 119 -1.49 -1.93 5.03
CA ALA A 119 -1.06 -1.39 6.32
C ALA A 119 -0.87 -2.48 7.38
N VAL A 120 -1.80 -3.42 7.50
CA VAL A 120 -1.69 -4.54 8.45
C VAL A 120 -0.53 -5.46 8.06
N CYS A 121 -0.31 -5.73 6.77
CA CYS A 121 0.85 -6.49 6.31
C CYS A 121 2.17 -5.79 6.71
N GLU A 122 2.28 -4.49 6.47
CA GLU A 122 3.47 -3.70 6.82
C GLU A 122 3.74 -3.72 8.32
N ILE A 123 2.70 -3.50 9.14
CA ILE A 123 2.81 -3.49 10.61
C ILE A 123 3.29 -4.84 11.15
N LEU A 124 2.75 -5.95 10.64
CA LEU A 124 3.05 -7.28 11.19
C LEU A 124 4.37 -7.87 10.68
N TYR A 125 4.76 -7.56 9.45
CA TYR A 125 5.79 -8.32 8.74
C TYR A 125 6.95 -7.48 8.22
N VAL A 126 6.95 -6.15 8.40
CA VAL A 126 8.04 -5.27 8.00
C VAL A 126 8.57 -4.47 9.20
N PRO A 127 9.36 -5.10 10.09
CA PRO A 127 9.76 -4.54 11.39
C PRO A 127 10.65 -3.29 11.29
N ASN A 128 11.18 -3.01 10.10
CA ASN A 128 12.03 -1.84 9.86
C ASN A 128 11.21 -0.55 9.69
N ILE A 129 9.88 -0.63 9.60
CA ILE A 129 8.99 0.51 9.45
C ILE A 129 8.20 0.71 10.74
N PRO A 130 8.28 1.89 11.38
CA PRO A 130 7.51 2.15 12.59
C PRO A 130 6.01 2.09 12.32
N THR A 131 5.27 1.41 13.18
CA THR A 131 3.81 1.22 13.12
C THR A 131 3.02 2.52 12.91
N LYS A 132 3.45 3.60 13.58
CA LYS A 132 2.86 4.94 13.41
C LYS A 132 3.01 5.49 11.99
N VAL A 133 4.13 5.19 11.32
CA VAL A 133 4.34 5.59 9.92
C VAL A 133 3.38 4.82 9.03
N SER A 134 3.28 3.50 9.18
CA SER A 134 2.34 2.66 8.41
C SER A 134 0.89 3.15 8.54
N ILE A 135 0.46 3.49 9.77
CA ILE A 135 -0.88 4.05 10.00
C ILE A 135 -1.07 5.38 9.29
N ASN A 136 -0.12 6.32 9.44
CA ASN A 136 -0.23 7.63 8.81
C ASN A 136 -0.30 7.51 7.29
N GLU A 137 0.53 6.67 6.67
CA GLU A 137 0.55 6.47 5.22
C GLU A 137 -0.75 5.83 4.71
N ALA A 138 -1.34 4.90 5.48
CA ALA A 138 -2.65 4.33 5.17
C ALA A 138 -3.76 5.40 5.20
N ILE A 139 -3.71 6.33 6.16
CA ILE A 139 -4.65 7.44 6.27
C ILE A 139 -4.49 8.41 5.09
N GLU A 140 -3.26 8.71 4.66
CA GLU A 140 -3.02 9.56 3.48
C GLU A 140 -3.50 8.89 2.19
N LEU A 141 -3.28 7.58 2.02
CA LEU A 141 -3.87 6.83 0.90
C LEU A 141 -5.40 6.90 0.91
N ALA A 142 -6.03 6.76 2.08
CA ALA A 142 -7.48 6.84 2.21
C ALA A 142 -8.03 8.22 1.81
N LYS A 143 -7.33 9.30 2.16
CA LYS A 143 -7.73 10.66 1.74
C LYS A 143 -7.63 10.87 0.23
N LEU A 144 -6.70 10.20 -0.43
CA LEU A 144 -6.48 10.32 -1.87
C LEU A 144 -7.47 9.49 -2.69
N TYR A 145 -7.85 8.30 -2.19
CA TYR A 145 -8.53 7.28 -2.99
C TYR A 145 -9.93 6.89 -2.51
N CYS A 146 -10.34 7.34 -1.33
CA CYS A 146 -11.59 6.90 -0.70
C CYS A 146 -12.49 8.09 -0.32
N ASP A 147 -13.62 7.80 0.31
CA ASP A 147 -14.55 8.84 0.78
C ASP A 147 -14.06 9.52 2.07
N ASP A 148 -14.69 10.64 2.43
CA ASP A 148 -14.32 11.44 3.61
C ASP A 148 -14.42 10.68 4.95
N LYS A 149 -15.12 9.54 5.00
CA LYS A 149 -15.30 8.73 6.20
C LYS A 149 -14.20 7.66 6.31
N SER A 150 -13.65 7.19 5.19
CA SER A 150 -12.62 6.14 5.14
C SER A 150 -11.38 6.44 5.99
N PRO A 151 -10.77 7.64 5.99
CA PRO A 151 -9.59 7.92 6.82
C PRO A 151 -9.82 7.64 8.32
N LYS A 152 -10.99 8.04 8.85
CA LYS A 152 -11.36 7.81 10.25
C LYS A 152 -11.65 6.34 10.51
N PHE A 153 -12.33 5.67 9.58
CA PHE A 153 -12.63 4.24 9.67
C PHE A 153 -11.34 3.40 9.71
N ILE A 154 -10.44 3.61 8.73
CA ILE A 154 -9.16 2.91 8.62
C ILE A 154 -8.30 3.11 9.87
N ASN A 155 -8.18 4.35 10.36
CA ASN A 155 -7.46 4.65 11.59
C ASN A 155 -8.02 3.89 12.80
N GLY A 156 -9.35 3.77 12.91
CA GLY A 156 -10.00 3.02 14.00
C GLY A 156 -9.71 1.51 13.96
N ILE A 157 -9.70 0.91 12.77
CA ILE A 157 -9.35 -0.51 12.58
C ILE A 157 -7.88 -0.74 12.92
N LEU A 158 -6.98 0.06 12.34
CA LEU A 158 -5.53 -0.09 12.57
C LEU A 158 -5.16 0.13 14.04
N GLY A 159 -5.75 1.12 14.71
CA GLY A 159 -5.55 1.31 16.15
C GLY A 159 -5.99 0.10 16.98
N SER A 160 -7.06 -0.60 16.56
CA SER A 160 -7.51 -1.81 17.23
C SER A 160 -6.58 -3.00 16.99
N VAL A 161 -6.04 -3.13 15.77
CA VAL A 161 -5.03 -4.14 15.42
C VAL A 161 -3.76 -3.95 16.24
N VAL A 162 -3.24 -2.73 16.32
CA VAL A 162 -2.02 -2.40 17.08
C VAL A 162 -2.18 -2.72 18.57
N ASN A 163 -3.34 -2.38 19.15
CA ASN A 163 -3.63 -2.71 20.54
C ASN A 163 -3.65 -4.23 20.81
N GLU A 164 -4.11 -5.05 19.86
CA GLU A 164 -4.15 -6.51 20.00
C GLU A 164 -2.76 -7.14 20.00
N ILE A 165 -1.86 -6.66 19.13
CA ILE A 165 -0.50 -7.21 19.01
C ILE A 165 0.44 -6.70 20.11
N GLY A 166 -0.02 -5.76 20.94
CA GLY A 166 0.75 -5.25 22.08
C GLY A 166 1.85 -4.25 21.72
N GLU A 167 1.84 -3.72 20.50
CA GLU A 167 2.72 -2.62 20.11
C GLU A 167 2.19 -1.30 20.69
N LYS A 168 3.04 -0.56 21.42
CA LYS A 168 2.77 0.78 21.93
C LYS A 168 3.63 1.81 21.23
#